data_AF-A0AAW0UZ84-F1
#
_entry.id   AF-A0AAW0UZ84-F1
#
_cell.length_a   1.000
_cell.length_b   1.000
_cell.length_c   1.000
_cell.angle_alpha   90.00
_cell.angle_beta   90.00
_cell.angle_gamma   90.00
#
_symmetry.space_group_name_H-M   'P 1'
#
loop_
_entity.id
_entity.type
_entity.pdbx_description
1 polymer ?
#
loop_
_entity_poly.entity_id
_entity_poly.type
_entity_poly.pdbx_seq_one_letter_code
_entity_poly.pdbx_strand_id
1 'polypeptide(L)'
;MPWSGEHRGFAVRTYFENGRSVIATQRAFRLHFNIPRHGPIPDGKAIRRWIEALEDNGSTRRPRGSGRPKKMFPARLVSRRDDVEWPPHSPDLSICNFFLWGYLKEKVFRAENFRHRLQQCIATEGHHLPDAIFKK
;
A
#
# COMPACT_ATOMS: atom_id res chain seq x y z
N MET A 1 -0.55 18.31 -0.96
CA MET A 1 0.66 18.15 -1.80
C MET A 1 1.68 17.31 -1.05
N PRO A 2 2.26 16.25 -1.66
CA PRO A 2 3.37 15.53 -1.06
C PRO A 2 4.64 16.41 -1.08
N TRP A 3 5.29 16.58 0.08
CA TRP A 3 6.56 17.31 0.17
C TRP A 3 7.67 16.52 -0.53
N SER A 4 8.26 17.09 -1.59
CA SER A 4 9.41 16.51 -2.29
C SER A 4 10.65 16.42 -1.39
N GLY A 5 11.68 15.69 -1.84
CA GLY A 5 12.95 15.61 -1.10
C GLY A 5 13.63 16.96 -0.92
N GLU A 6 13.54 17.83 -1.93
CA GLU A 6 14.10 19.19 -1.92
C GLU A 6 13.46 20.06 -0.83
N HIS A 7 12.13 20.06 -0.72
CA HIS A 7 11.42 20.78 0.34
C HIS A 7 11.86 20.34 1.73
N ARG A 8 12.06 19.04 1.94
CA ARG A 8 12.50 18.49 3.24
C ARG A 8 13.95 18.88 3.53
N GLY A 9 14.84 18.75 2.54
CA GLY A 9 16.24 19.14 2.66
C GLY A 9 16.38 20.61 3.05
N PHE A 10 15.65 21.49 2.36
CA PHE A 10 15.63 22.91 2.68
C PHE A 10 15.11 23.18 4.10
N ALA A 11 14.00 22.54 4.49
CA ALA A 11 13.41 22.71 5.81
C ALA A 11 14.36 22.26 6.94
N VAL A 12 15.06 21.15 6.76
CA VAL A 12 16.01 20.67 7.78
C VAL A 12 17.24 21.56 7.87
N ARG A 13 17.82 21.95 6.73
CA ARG A 13 18.97 22.87 6.70
C ARG A 13 18.66 24.18 7.41
N THR A 14 17.56 24.83 7.02
CA THR A 14 17.15 26.11 7.59
C THR A 14 16.74 26.00 9.07
N TYR A 15 16.27 24.84 9.52
CA TYR A 15 15.99 24.61 10.93
C TYR A 15 17.25 24.69 11.79
N PHE A 16 18.35 24.07 11.36
CA PHE A 16 19.61 24.15 12.09
C PHE A 16 20.26 25.54 11.99
N GLU A 17 20.20 26.19 10.83
CA GLU A 17 20.72 27.55 10.62
C GLU A 17 19.99 28.60 11.49
N ASN A 18 18.68 28.42 11.75
CA ASN A 18 17.87 29.35 12.55
C ASN A 18 17.75 28.94 14.03
N GLY A 19 18.73 28.24 14.58
CA GLY A 19 18.75 27.88 16.01
C GLY A 19 17.59 26.98 16.44
N ARG A 20 17.18 26.03 15.57
CA ARG A 20 16.10 25.05 15.83
C ARG A 20 14.70 25.67 15.97
N SER A 21 14.48 26.84 15.38
CA SER A 21 13.18 27.52 15.37
C SER A 21 12.29 27.06 14.22
N VAL A 22 11.17 26.40 14.56
CA VAL A 22 10.14 25.98 13.60
C VAL A 22 9.52 27.18 12.87
N ILE A 23 9.24 28.27 13.59
CA ILE A 23 8.59 29.45 13.01
C ILE A 23 9.52 30.14 12.02
N ALA A 24 10.81 30.28 12.35
CA ALA A 24 11.80 30.86 11.44
C ALA A 24 11.95 29.99 10.18
N THR A 25 11.99 28.67 10.35
CA THR A 25 12.02 27.68 9.25
C THR A 25 10.81 27.84 8.33
N GLN A 26 9.60 27.94 8.87
CA GLN A 26 8.38 28.11 8.09
C GLN A 26 8.34 29.45 7.33
N ARG A 27 8.83 30.53 7.96
CA ARG A 27 8.94 31.86 7.31
C ARG A 27 9.94 31.81 6.14
N ALA A 28 11.12 31.25 6.36
CA ALA A 28 12.13 31.08 5.32
C ALA A 28 11.63 30.18 4.18
N PHE A 29 10.95 29.09 4.51
CA PHE A 29 10.33 28.17 3.55
C PHE A 29 9.30 28.87 2.67
N ARG A 30 8.44 29.71 3.25
CA ARG A 30 7.44 30.49 2.49
C ARG A 30 8.10 31.42 1.47
N LEU A 31 9.16 32.11 1.88
CA LEU A 31 9.89 33.04 1.02
C LEU A 31 10.64 32.31 -0.10
N HIS A 32 11.34 31.23 0.23
CA HIS A 32 12.16 30.49 -0.73
C HIS A 32 11.34 29.84 -1.85
N PHE A 33 10.19 29.25 -1.52
CA PHE A 33 9.30 28.60 -2.49
C PHE A 33 8.19 29.50 -3.02
N ASN A 34 8.25 30.81 -2.74
CA ASN A 34 7.27 31.83 -3.15
C ASN A 34 5.81 31.41 -2.90
N ILE A 35 5.54 30.88 -1.71
CA ILE A 35 4.24 30.29 -1.36
C ILE A 35 3.26 31.41 -0.96
N PRO A 36 2.04 31.47 -1.53
CA PRO A 36 1.06 32.50 -1.18
C PRO A 36 0.64 32.41 0.29
N ARG A 37 0.01 33.47 0.81
CA ARG A 37 -0.35 33.60 2.24
C ARG A 37 -1.16 32.42 2.79
N HIS A 38 -2.06 31.87 1.98
CA HIS A 38 -2.88 30.69 2.29
C HIS A 38 -2.37 29.40 1.63
N GLY A 39 -1.17 29.45 1.05
CA GLY A 39 -0.53 28.28 0.44
C GLY A 39 -0.06 27.27 1.49
N PRO A 40 0.10 26.01 1.09
CA PRO A 40 0.48 24.93 1.99
C PRO A 40 1.90 25.14 2.52
N ILE A 41 2.10 24.95 3.83
CA ILE A 41 3.41 24.98 4.49
C ILE A 41 3.54 23.73 5.37
N PRO A 42 4.75 23.14 5.51
CA PRO A 42 4.96 22.05 6.44
C PRO A 42 4.60 22.50 7.86
N ASP A 43 3.72 21.75 8.52
CA ASP A 43 3.40 22.02 9.92
C ASP A 43 4.62 21.72 10.81
N GLY A 44 4.60 22.26 12.04
CA GLY A 44 5.72 22.05 12.95
C GLY A 44 5.97 20.59 13.29
N LYS A 45 4.93 19.75 13.23
CA LYS A 45 5.04 18.32 13.45
C LYS A 45 5.75 17.61 12.29
N ALA A 46 5.50 18.00 11.05
CA ALA A 46 6.20 17.47 9.88
C ALA A 46 7.69 17.82 9.93
N ILE A 47 8.02 19.07 10.26
CA ILE A 47 9.42 19.52 10.37
C ILE A 47 10.17 18.69 11.42
N ARG A 48 9.62 18.54 12.64
CA ARG A 48 10.23 17.71 13.70
C ARG A 48 10.41 16.26 13.26
N ARG A 49 9.40 15.66 12.62
CA ARG A 49 9.48 14.29 12.11
C ARG A 49 10.57 14.10 11.06
N TRP A 50 10.88 15.11 10.24
CA TRP A 50 11.98 15.02 9.27
C TRP A 50 13.34 15.10 9.93
N ILE A 51 13.47 15.89 11.00
CA ILE A 51 14.69 16.02 11.79
C ILE A 51 14.95 14.72 12.55
N GLU A 52 13.94 14.20 13.26
CA GLU A 52 14.00 12.91 13.96
C GLU A 52 14.40 11.78 13.00
N ALA A 53 13.73 11.69 11.84
CA ALA A 53 14.07 10.66 10.85
C ALA A 53 15.50 10.79 10.30
N LEU A 54 15.99 12.03 10.15
CA LEU A 54 17.35 12.29 9.69
C LEU A 54 18.38 11.88 10.76
N GLU A 55 18.14 12.23 12.02
CA GLU A 55 19.02 11.90 13.14
C GLU A 55 19.05 10.38 13.40
N ASP A 56 17.90 9.70 13.28
CA ASP A 56 17.79 8.26 13.51
C ASP A 56 18.34 7.40 12.37
N ASN A 57 18.05 7.78 11.11
CA ASN A 57 18.26 6.90 9.95
C ASN A 57 19.12 7.52 8.84
N GLY A 58 19.68 8.73 9.04
CA GLY A 58 20.40 9.45 8.00
C GLY A 58 19.53 9.89 6.81
N SER A 59 18.19 9.84 6.94
CA SER A 59 17.27 10.17 5.86
C SER A 59 16.04 10.94 6.34
N THR A 60 15.64 12.00 5.63
CA THR A 60 14.38 12.72 5.88
C THR A 60 13.14 11.96 5.38
N ARG A 61 13.32 10.77 4.81
CA ARG A 61 12.22 9.86 4.49
C ARG A 61 11.83 9.12 5.76
N ARG A 62 10.53 8.99 5.98
CA ARG A 62 10.07 8.03 6.99
C ARG A 62 10.67 6.67 6.66
N PRO A 63 11.23 5.96 7.64
CA PRO A 63 11.55 4.56 7.45
C PRO A 63 10.27 3.88 6.94
N ARG A 64 10.42 3.00 5.94
CA ARG A 64 9.31 2.13 5.56
C ARG A 64 8.90 1.43 6.85
N GLY A 65 7.65 1.62 7.27
CA GLY A 65 7.17 1.00 8.49
C GLY A 65 7.62 -0.45 8.46
N SER A 66 8.39 -0.87 9.46
CA SER A 66 8.56 -2.30 9.68
C SER A 66 7.14 -2.82 9.70
N GLY A 67 6.80 -3.68 8.74
CA GLY A 67 5.53 -4.39 8.80
C GLY A 67 5.46 -5.20 10.10
N ARG A 68 4.64 -6.24 10.07
CA ARG A 68 4.53 -7.20 11.17
C ARG A 68 5.92 -7.52 11.79
N PRO A 69 6.05 -7.59 13.13
CA PRO A 69 7.34 -7.81 13.78
C PRO A 69 8.04 -9.07 13.25
N LYS A 70 9.09 -8.88 12.44
CA LYS A 70 9.86 -9.96 11.79
C LYS A 70 10.52 -10.92 12.79
N LYS A 71 10.74 -10.45 14.02
CA LYS A 71 11.46 -11.19 15.07
C LYS A 71 10.70 -12.40 15.63
N MET A 72 9.37 -12.46 15.50
CA MET A 72 8.60 -13.55 16.11
C MET A 72 8.65 -14.87 15.31
N PHE A 73 8.89 -14.81 13.99
CA PHE A 73 8.77 -15.98 13.11
C PHE A 73 9.83 -15.96 11.99
N PRO A 74 11.13 -16.08 12.31
CA PRO A 74 12.19 -16.09 11.31
C PRO A 74 11.99 -17.26 10.34
N ALA A 75 12.07 -16.99 9.03
CA ALA A 75 11.91 -17.97 7.94
C ALA A 75 10.59 -18.78 7.94
N ARG A 76 9.61 -18.43 8.77
CA ARG A 76 8.31 -19.13 8.90
C ARG A 76 7.13 -18.31 8.40
N LEU A 77 7.36 -17.09 7.96
CA LEU A 77 6.35 -16.19 7.45
C LEU A 77 6.58 -15.97 5.96
N VAL A 78 5.68 -16.51 5.12
CA VAL A 78 5.63 -16.18 3.69
C VAL A 78 4.78 -14.92 3.53
N SER A 79 5.41 -13.84 3.10
CA SER A 79 4.75 -12.54 2.98
C SER A 79 5.51 -11.63 2.04
N ARG A 80 4.81 -10.63 1.49
CA ARG A 80 5.39 -9.72 0.51
C ARG A 80 6.45 -8.85 1.20
N ARG A 81 7.72 -9.00 0.81
CA ARG A 81 8.91 -8.27 1.36
C ARG A 81 9.38 -8.73 2.75
N ASP A 82 9.05 -9.96 3.14
CA ASP A 82 9.60 -10.63 4.32
C ASP A 82 10.72 -11.62 3.93
N ASP A 83 11.31 -12.30 4.92
CA ASP A 83 12.50 -13.16 4.74
C ASP A 83 12.25 -14.31 3.74
N VAL A 84 11.01 -14.80 3.68
CA VAL A 84 10.54 -15.71 2.65
C VAL A 84 9.53 -14.95 1.80
N GLU A 85 9.95 -14.52 0.61
CA GLU A 85 9.08 -13.82 -0.31
C GLU A 85 8.04 -14.77 -0.91
N TRP A 86 6.84 -14.24 -1.18
CA TRP A 86 5.78 -14.99 -1.84
C TRP A 86 6.21 -15.37 -3.27
N PRO A 87 6.24 -16.66 -3.63
CA PRO A 87 6.62 -17.05 -4.97
C PRO A 87 5.58 -16.56 -6.00
N PRO A 88 6.02 -16.08 -7.18
CA PRO A 88 5.10 -15.70 -8.23
C PRO A 88 4.28 -16.92 -8.69
N HIS A 89 2.99 -16.73 -8.94
CA HIS A 89 2.07 -17.78 -9.40
C HIS A 89 1.93 -18.98 -8.46
N SER A 90 1.83 -18.74 -7.14
CA SER A 90 1.55 -19.79 -6.14
C SER A 90 0.09 -19.73 -5.64
N PRO A 91 -0.87 -20.27 -6.41
CA PRO A 91 -2.28 -20.26 -6.07
C PRO A 91 -2.61 -21.28 -4.94
N ASP A 92 -1.72 -22.23 -4.70
CA ASP A 92 -1.70 -23.18 -3.57
C ASP A 92 -1.47 -22.49 -2.21
N LEU A 93 -0.74 -21.38 -2.18
CA LEU A 93 -0.48 -20.62 -0.95
C LEU A 93 -1.60 -19.63 -0.62
N SER A 94 -2.49 -19.32 -1.57
CA SER A 94 -3.62 -18.43 -1.33
C SER A 94 -4.75 -19.18 -0.63
N ILE A 95 -5.11 -18.77 0.59
CA ILE A 95 -6.23 -19.34 1.35
C ILE A 95 -7.52 -19.37 0.52
N CYS A 96 -7.77 -18.31 -0.26
CA CYS A 96 -8.94 -18.22 -1.12
C CYS A 96 -8.91 -19.25 -2.26
N ASN A 97 -7.74 -19.57 -2.81
CA ASN A 97 -7.66 -20.52 -3.92
C ASN A 97 -7.47 -21.97 -3.45
N PHE A 98 -6.78 -22.21 -2.33
CA PHE A 98 -6.66 -23.55 -1.73
C PHE A 98 -7.98 -24.00 -1.10
N PHE A 99 -8.58 -23.19 -0.22
CA PHE A 99 -9.72 -23.60 0.59
C PHE A 99 -11.05 -23.17 -0.02
N LEU A 100 -11.23 -21.87 -0.25
CA LEU A 100 -12.52 -21.32 -0.68
C LEU A 100 -12.91 -21.82 -2.08
N TRP A 101 -11.98 -21.87 -3.03
CA TRP A 101 -12.27 -22.34 -4.38
C TRP A 101 -12.63 -23.83 -4.43
N GLY A 102 -11.97 -24.67 -3.61
CA GLY A 102 -12.33 -26.08 -3.46
C GLY A 102 -13.76 -26.26 -2.94
N TYR A 103 -14.10 -25.53 -1.87
CA TYR A 103 -15.44 -25.53 -1.28
C TYR A 103 -16.52 -25.03 -2.27
N LEU A 104 -16.25 -23.92 -2.96
CA LEU A 104 -17.18 -23.34 -3.93
C LEU A 104 -17.41 -24.29 -5.12
N LYS A 105 -16.35 -24.90 -5.65
CA LYS A 105 -16.47 -25.93 -6.69
C LYS A 105 -17.40 -27.04 -6.23
N GLU A 106 -17.15 -27.60 -5.04
CA GLU A 106 -17.97 -28.70 -4.52
C GLU A 106 -19.46 -28.31 -4.43
N LYS A 107 -19.77 -27.13 -3.90
CA LYS A 107 -21.15 -26.63 -3.80
C LYS A 107 -21.80 -26.39 -5.17
N VAL A 108 -21.07 -25.79 -6.10
CA VAL A 108 -21.57 -25.49 -7.45
C VAL A 108 -21.76 -26.78 -8.26
N PHE A 109 -20.83 -27.73 -8.20
CA PHE A 109 -20.93 -29.00 -8.91
C PHE A 109 -22.00 -29.95 -8.36
N ARG A 110 -22.40 -29.80 -7.09
CA ARG A 110 -23.54 -30.51 -6.49
C ARG A 110 -24.90 -29.89 -6.88
N ALA A 111 -24.94 -28.64 -7.33
CA ALA A 111 -26.19 -28.04 -7.80
C ALA A 111 -26.60 -28.67 -9.15
N GLU A 112 -27.72 -29.40 -9.16
CA GLU A 112 -28.22 -30.10 -10.36
C GLU A 112 -28.41 -29.15 -11.56
N ASN A 113 -28.88 -27.93 -11.27
CA ASN A 113 -29.06 -26.87 -12.26
C ASN A 113 -27.75 -26.45 -12.94
N PHE A 114 -26.60 -26.56 -12.26
CA PHE A 114 -25.32 -26.16 -12.83
C PHE A 114 -24.87 -27.13 -13.93
N ARG A 115 -25.03 -28.44 -13.72
CA ARG A 115 -24.63 -29.46 -14.71
C ARG A 115 -25.45 -29.34 -15.99
N HIS A 116 -26.77 -29.22 -15.86
CA HIS A 116 -27.66 -29.04 -17.01
C HIS A 116 -27.37 -27.73 -17.76
N ARG A 117 -27.14 -26.63 -17.03
CA ARG A 117 -26.77 -25.34 -17.64
C ARG A 117 -25.40 -25.37 -18.29
N LEU A 118 -24.43 -26.08 -17.72
CA LEU A 118 -23.11 -26.26 -18.32
C LEU A 118 -23.20 -27.08 -19.61
N GLN A 119 -23.99 -28.15 -19.63
CA GLN A 119 -24.23 -28.93 -20.84
C GLN A 119 -24.93 -28.09 -21.92
N GLN A 120 -25.95 -27.31 -21.54
CA GLN A 120 -26.63 -26.39 -22.44
C GLN A 120 -25.66 -25.30 -22.97
N CYS A 121 -24.76 -24.81 -22.13
CA CYS A 121 -23.70 -23.87 -22.52
C CYS A 121 -22.77 -24.46 -23.58
N ILE A 122 -22.33 -25.70 -23.37
CA ILE A 122 -21.43 -26.41 -24.29
C ILE A 122 -22.15 -26.68 -25.61
N ALA A 123 -23.41 -27.10 -25.57
CA ALA A 123 -24.23 -27.36 -26.76
C ALA A 123 -24.55 -26.09 -27.56
N THR A 124 -24.49 -24.91 -26.92
CA THR A 124 -24.74 -23.61 -27.55
C THR A 124 -23.45 -22.80 -27.76
N GLU A 125 -22.29 -23.45 -27.69
CA GLU A 125 -20.96 -22.83 -27.91
C GLU A 125 -20.71 -21.57 -27.06
N GLY A 126 -21.35 -21.46 -25.89
CA GLY A 126 -21.19 -20.33 -24.98
C GLY A 126 -22.12 -19.14 -25.24
N HIS A 127 -22.99 -19.18 -26.24
CA HIS A 127 -23.90 -18.08 -26.58
C HIS A 127 -24.98 -17.80 -25.50
N HIS A 128 -25.18 -18.68 -24.53
CA HIS A 128 -26.18 -18.52 -23.46
C HIS A 128 -25.69 -17.75 -22.19
N LEU A 129 -24.41 -17.36 -22.12
CA LEU A 129 -23.83 -16.71 -20.94
C LEU A 129 -24.36 -15.31 -20.55
N PRO A 130 -24.94 -14.46 -21.44
CA PRO A 130 -25.36 -13.11 -21.07
C PRO A 130 -26.38 -13.08 -19.93
N ASP A 131 -27.28 -14.06 -19.88
CA ASP A 131 -28.38 -14.09 -18.91
C ASP A 131 -28.01 -14.72 -17.56
N ALA A 132 -26.82 -15.33 -17.47
CA ALA A 132 -26.44 -16.19 -16.35
C ALA A 132 -25.64 -15.47 -15.26
N ILE A 133 -24.84 -14.45 -15.61
CA ILE A 133 -23.85 -13.84 -14.70
C ILE A 133 -24.29 -12.45 -14.19
N PHE A 134 -25.17 -11.74 -14.91
CA PHE A 134 -25.58 -10.37 -14.58
C PHE A 134 -27.09 -10.15 -14.51
N LYS A 135 -27.87 -11.13 -14.05
CA LYS A 135 -29.23 -10.82 -13.60
C LYS A 135 -29.15 -10.07 -12.27
N LYS A 136 -29.53 -8.79 -12.31
CA LYS A 136 -29.80 -7.93 -11.15
C LYS A 136 -30.82 -8.58 -10.22
#